data_AF-A0A117SMY1-F1
#
_entry.id   AF-A0A117SMY1-F1
#
_cell.length_a   1.000
_cell.length_b   1.000
_cell.length_c   1.000
_cell.angle_alpha   90.00
_cell.angle_beta   90.00
_cell.angle_gamma   90.00
#
_symmetry.space_group_name_H-M   'P 1'
#
loop_
_entity.id
_entity.type
_entity.pdbx_description
1 polymer ?
#
loop_
_entity_poly.entity_id
_entity_poly.type
_entity_poly.pdbx_seq_one_letter_code
_entity_poly.pdbx_strand_id
1 'polypeptide(L)'
;MEKILAALLLLLAVGYLGINFVGLPPLLVAENVVLAVVYTAFAWLVMRRPSRGVYAALLLVTAFNAGRVSRTLWSPVEGFGRLAAEHVPLFVYLLVVAVLAFLALVKRG
;
A
#
# COMPACT_ATOMS: atom_id res chain seq x y z
N MET A 1 -1.56 15.51 9.59
CA MET A 1 -1.85 14.09 9.22
C MET A 1 -1.18 13.73 7.91
N GLU A 2 -1.21 14.65 6.95
CA GLU A 2 -0.65 14.58 5.61
C GLU A 2 0.84 14.25 5.59
N LYS A 3 1.65 14.88 6.45
CA LYS A 3 3.09 14.58 6.58
C LYS A 3 3.36 13.14 6.99
N ILE A 4 2.59 12.63 7.97
CA ILE A 4 2.71 11.25 8.45
C ILE A 4 2.29 10.29 7.33
N LEU A 5 1.13 10.53 6.71
CA LEU A 5 0.64 9.71 5.60
C LEU A 5 1.64 9.68 4.43
N ALA A 6 2.18 10.84 4.04
CA ALA A 6 3.19 10.91 2.99
C ALA A 6 4.49 10.17 3.36
N ALA A 7 4.96 10.30 4.60
CA ALA A 7 6.12 9.53 5.06
C ALA A 7 5.87 8.02 5.02
N LEU A 8 4.68 7.57 5.41
CA LEU A 8 4.29 6.17 5.32
C LEU A 8 4.25 5.69 3.85
N LEU A 9 3.69 6.49 2.94
CA LEU A 9 3.65 6.16 1.53
C LEU A 9 5.06 6.05 0.91
N LEU A 10 5.99 6.94 1.30
CA LEU A 10 7.38 6.86 0.86
C LEU A 10 8.08 5.62 1.43
N LEU A 11 7.87 5.31 2.71
CA LEU A 11 8.44 4.11 3.34
C LEU A 11 7.89 2.84 2.66
N LEU A 12 6.61 2.81 2.32
CA LEU A 12 6.00 1.72 1.56
C LEU A 12 6.61 1.59 0.15
N ALA A 13 6.81 2.71 -0.56
CA ALA A 13 7.48 2.70 -1.86
C ALA A 13 8.92 2.18 -1.78
N VAL A 14 9.68 2.59 -0.77
CA VAL A 14 11.02 2.07 -0.49
C VAL A 14 10.98 0.57 -0.20
N GLY A 15 10.00 0.09 0.57
CA GLY A 15 9.81 -1.33 0.83
C GLY A 15 9.58 -2.14 -0.46
N TYR A 16 8.72 -1.65 -1.36
CA TYR A 16 8.48 -2.28 -2.66
C TYR A 16 9.73 -2.31 -3.55
N LEU A 17 10.55 -1.26 -3.53
CA LEU A 17 11.82 -1.29 -4.26
C LEU A 17 12.85 -2.21 -3.59
N GLY A 18 12.93 -2.18 -2.27
CA GLY A 18 13.90 -2.93 -1.48
C GLY A 18 13.74 -4.45 -1.60
N ILE A 19 12.51 -4.96 -1.66
CA ILE A 19 12.28 -6.39 -1.81
C ILE A 19 12.73 -6.94 -3.17
N ASN A 20 12.95 -6.10 -4.18
CA ASN A 20 13.42 -6.57 -5.48
C ASN A 20 14.87 -7.12 -5.43
N PHE A 21 15.65 -6.77 -4.39
CA PHE A 21 17.04 -7.22 -4.25
C PHE A 21 17.19 -8.66 -3.72
N VAL A 22 16.10 -9.35 -3.37
CA VAL A 22 16.14 -10.77 -2.95
C VAL A 22 15.98 -11.77 -4.10
N GLY A 23 16.08 -11.32 -5.36
CA GLY A 23 16.05 -12.20 -6.53
C GLY A 23 14.65 -12.65 -6.94
N LEU A 24 13.69 -11.72 -6.95
CA LEU A 24 12.31 -12.02 -7.36
C LEU A 24 12.20 -12.28 -8.87
N PRO A 25 11.20 -13.09 -9.30
CA PRO A 25 10.81 -13.20 -10.70
C PRO A 25 10.57 -11.82 -11.36
N PRO A 26 10.93 -11.62 -12.65
CA PRO A 26 10.85 -10.32 -13.32
C PRO A 26 9.48 -9.66 -13.28
N LEU A 27 8.40 -10.45 -13.35
CA LEU A 27 7.03 -9.93 -13.29
C LEU A 27 6.71 -9.30 -11.92
N LEU A 28 7.18 -9.89 -10.83
CA LEU A 28 7.00 -9.34 -9.48
C LEU A 28 7.84 -8.08 -9.28
N VAL A 29 9.04 -8.03 -9.86
CA VAL A 29 9.85 -6.81 -9.86
C VAL A 29 9.11 -5.67 -10.56
N ALA A 30 8.55 -5.93 -11.74
CA ALA A 30 7.78 -4.93 -12.48
C ALA A 30 6.56 -4.44 -11.67
N GLU A 31 5.80 -5.36 -11.06
CA GLU A 31 4.66 -5.01 -10.22
C GLU A 31 5.07 -4.14 -9.01
N ASN A 32 6.15 -4.51 -8.33
CA ASN A 32 6.68 -3.75 -7.20
C ASN A 32 7.15 -2.34 -7.61
N VAL A 33 7.81 -2.21 -8.76
CA VAL A 33 8.22 -0.90 -9.31
C VAL A 33 6.99 -0.03 -9.60
N VAL A 34 5.96 -0.60 -10.21
CA VAL A 34 4.69 0.13 -10.46
C VAL A 34 4.07 0.60 -9.15
N LEU A 35 3.96 -0.28 -8.15
CA LEU A 35 3.42 0.09 -6.83
C LEU A 35 4.25 1.17 -6.16
N ALA A 36 5.58 1.10 -6.22
CA ALA A 36 6.47 2.11 -5.66
C ALA A 36 6.25 3.49 -6.33
N VAL A 37 6.12 3.53 -7.65
CA VAL A 37 5.81 4.77 -8.40
C VAL A 37 4.46 5.32 -7.99
N VAL A 38 3.43 4.48 -7.91
CA VAL A 38 2.08 4.89 -7.51
C VAL A 38 2.07 5.46 -6.10
N TYR A 39 2.68 4.80 -5.12
CA TYR A 39 2.73 5.30 -3.74
C TYR A 39 3.57 6.56 -3.60
N THR A 40 4.66 6.70 -4.36
CA THR A 40 5.45 7.95 -4.41
C THR A 40 4.63 9.10 -5.01
N ALA A 41 3.87 8.85 -6.07
CA ALA A 41 2.98 9.83 -6.67
C ALA A 41 1.89 10.28 -5.68
N PHE A 42 1.29 9.34 -4.93
CA PHE A 42 0.36 9.69 -3.86
C PHE A 42 1.02 10.47 -2.72
N ALA A 43 2.23 10.11 -2.30
CA ALA A 43 2.96 10.87 -1.29
C ALA A 43 3.14 12.33 -1.72
N TRP A 44 3.54 12.54 -2.97
CA TRP A 44 3.67 13.87 -3.55
C TRP A 44 2.33 14.62 -3.62
N LEU A 45 1.26 13.97 -4.11
CA LEU A 45 -0.08 14.56 -4.22
C LEU A 45 -0.66 14.95 -2.85
N VAL A 46 -0.54 14.08 -1.85
CA VAL A 46 -1.00 14.34 -0.47
C VAL A 46 -0.27 15.55 0.12
N MET A 47 1.02 15.73 -0.19
CA MET A 47 1.79 16.88 0.31
C MET A 47 1.51 18.18 -0.46
N ARG A 48 1.36 18.11 -1.78
CA ARG A 48 1.33 19.31 -2.65
C ARG A 48 -0.06 19.76 -3.04
N ARG A 49 -0.99 18.82 -3.23
CA ARG A 49 -2.35 19.07 -3.72
C ARG A 49 -3.37 18.18 -3.00
N PRO A 50 -3.48 18.28 -1.66
CA PRO A 50 -4.41 17.44 -0.92
C PRO A 50 -5.85 17.77 -1.31
N SER A 51 -6.56 16.77 -1.83
CA SER A 51 -7.97 16.89 -2.23
C SER A 51 -8.74 15.63 -1.86
N ARG A 52 -10.08 15.72 -1.78
CA ARG A 52 -10.95 14.56 -1.54
C ARG A 52 -10.70 13.46 -2.57
N GLY A 53 -10.53 13.84 -3.85
CA GLY A 53 -10.23 12.90 -4.92
C GLY A 53 -8.92 12.13 -4.70
N VAL A 54 -7.86 12.80 -4.21
CA VAL A 54 -6.59 12.15 -3.89
C VAL A 54 -6.76 11.11 -2.77
N TYR A 55 -7.46 11.46 -1.68
CA TYR A 55 -7.68 10.53 -0.57
C TYR A 55 -8.59 9.36 -0.94
N ALA A 56 -9.64 9.60 -1.73
CA ALA A 56 -10.51 8.53 -2.23
C ALA A 56 -9.75 7.57 -3.15
N ALA A 57 -8.95 8.10 -4.09
CA ALA A 57 -8.11 7.27 -4.96
C ALA A 57 -7.06 6.49 -4.16
N LEU A 58 -6.40 7.12 -3.19
CA LEU A 58 -5.44 6.46 -2.31
C LEU A 58 -6.09 5.34 -1.50
N LEU A 59 -7.27 5.59 -0.94
CA LEU A 59 -8.06 4.59 -0.21
C LEU A 59 -8.36 3.38 -1.10
N LEU A 60 -8.85 3.60 -2.32
CA LEU A 60 -9.15 2.52 -3.26
C LEU A 60 -7.90 1.70 -3.61
N VAL A 61 -6.79 2.35 -3.95
CA VAL A 61 -5.54 1.67 -4.31
C VAL A 61 -4.97 0.87 -3.13
N THR A 62 -4.96 1.45 -1.94
CA THR A 62 -4.44 0.77 -0.73
C THR A 62 -5.33 -0.37 -0.27
N ALA A 63 -6.66 -0.20 -0.29
CA ALA A 63 -7.61 -1.26 0.03
C ALA A 63 -7.54 -2.41 -0.99
N PHE A 64 -7.43 -2.10 -2.29
CA PHE A 64 -7.25 -3.12 -3.32
C PHE A 64 -5.96 -3.91 -3.10
N ASN A 65 -4.85 -3.23 -2.85
CA ASN A 65 -3.57 -3.89 -2.60
C ASN A 65 -3.60 -4.71 -1.29
N ALA A 66 -4.23 -4.20 -0.23
CA ALA A 66 -4.45 -4.95 1.01
C ALA A 66 -5.27 -6.23 0.74
N GLY A 67 -6.32 -6.15 -0.08
CA GLY A 67 -7.12 -7.31 -0.48
C GLY A 67 -6.36 -8.31 -1.37
N ARG A 68 -5.37 -7.85 -2.14
CA ARG A 68 -4.46 -8.74 -2.88
C ARG A 68 -3.54 -9.49 -1.93
N VAL A 69 -2.92 -8.77 -0.97
CA VAL A 69 -2.06 -9.37 0.06
C VAL A 69 -2.86 -10.27 1.01
N SER A 70 -4.11 -9.95 1.31
CA SER A 70 -4.92 -10.79 2.21
C SER A 70 -5.14 -12.20 1.65
N ARG A 71 -5.18 -12.37 0.32
CA ARG A 71 -5.29 -13.69 -0.32
C ARG A 71 -4.02 -14.54 -0.17
N THR A 72 -2.86 -13.90 0.04
CA THR A 72 -1.61 -14.63 0.32
C THR A 72 -1.50 -15.02 1.79
N LEU A 73 -2.27 -14.36 2.68
CA LEU A 73 -2.41 -14.74 4.08
C LEU A 73 -3.37 -15.91 4.26
N TRP A 74 -4.55 -15.79 3.67
CA TRP A 74 -5.61 -16.77 3.80
C TRP A 74 -6.44 -16.87 2.53
N SER A 75 -6.72 -18.10 2.11
CA SER A 75 -7.70 -18.36 1.06
C SER A 75 -8.71 -19.42 1.53
N PRO A 76 -9.95 -19.39 1.02
CA PRO A 76 -10.94 -20.41 1.32
C PRO A 76 -10.56 -21.82 0.82
N VAL A 77 -9.65 -21.90 -0.15
CA VAL A 77 -9.27 -23.16 -0.83
C VAL A 77 -8.07 -23.81 -0.15
N GLU A 78 -7.06 -23.02 0.22
CA GLU A 78 -5.78 -23.52 0.74
C GLU A 78 -5.62 -23.28 2.25
N GLY A 79 -6.51 -22.49 2.87
CA GLY A 79 -6.36 -22.06 4.26
C GLY A 79 -5.26 -20.99 4.40
N PHE A 80 -4.44 -21.07 5.44
CA PHE A 80 -3.34 -20.13 5.65
C PHE A 80 -2.18 -20.39 4.68
N GLY A 81 -1.73 -19.34 4.02
CA GLY A 81 -0.60 -19.41 3.09
C GLY A 81 0.70 -19.78 3.81
N ARG A 82 1.61 -20.47 3.11
CA ARG A 82 2.90 -20.90 3.66
C ARG A 82 3.74 -19.76 4.25
N LEU A 83 3.63 -18.57 3.65
CA LEU A 83 4.35 -17.37 4.08
C LEU A 83 3.41 -16.32 4.69
N ALA A 84 2.31 -16.75 5.30
CA ALA A 84 1.32 -15.82 5.83
C ALA A 84 1.95 -14.87 6.86
N ALA A 85 2.74 -15.38 7.79
CA ALA A 85 3.37 -14.58 8.84
C ALA A 85 4.27 -13.46 8.26
N GLU A 86 4.99 -13.73 7.17
CA GLU A 86 5.88 -12.80 6.49
C GLU A 86 5.11 -11.70 5.75
N HIS A 87 3.87 -11.95 5.34
CA HIS A 87 3.01 -10.98 4.65
C HIS A 87 2.14 -10.16 5.61
N VAL A 88 1.96 -10.60 6.87
CA VAL A 88 1.17 -9.87 7.87
C VAL A 88 1.65 -8.43 8.07
N PRO A 89 2.97 -8.13 8.21
CA PRO A 89 3.43 -6.76 8.39
C PRO A 89 3.02 -5.83 7.24
N LEU A 90 3.17 -6.27 5.99
CA LEU A 90 2.77 -5.49 4.82
C LEU A 90 1.24 -5.28 4.78
N PHE A 91 0.47 -6.33 5.09
CA PHE A 91 -0.98 -6.24 5.16
C PHE A 91 -1.45 -5.21 6.20
N VAL A 92 -0.93 -5.29 7.42
CA VAL A 92 -1.22 -4.33 8.49
C VAL A 92 -0.82 -2.91 8.08
N TYR A 93 0.34 -2.76 7.44
CA TYR A 93 0.79 -1.47 6.93
C TYR A 93 -0.21 -0.87 5.95
N LEU A 94 -0.65 -1.65 4.95
CA LEU A 94 -1.61 -1.22 3.95
C LEU A 94 -2.97 -0.84 4.59
N LEU A 95 -3.42 -1.59 5.60
CA LEU A 95 -4.62 -1.26 6.36
C LEU A 95 -4.48 0.07 7.11
N VAL A 96 -3.35 0.32 7.77
CA VAL A 96 -3.09 1.59 8.46
C VAL A 96 -3.16 2.76 7.47
N VAL A 97 -2.50 2.64 6.31
CA VAL A 97 -2.54 3.68 5.27
C VAL A 97 -3.97 3.88 4.75
N ALA A 98 -4.72 2.80 4.50
CA ALA A 98 -6.11 2.88 4.05
C ALA A 98 -7.00 3.58 5.09
N VAL A 99 -6.89 3.23 6.37
CA VAL A 99 -7.63 3.89 7.46
C VAL A 99 -7.28 5.37 7.55
N LEU A 100 -6.00 5.73 7.48
CA LEU A 100 -5.58 7.14 7.49
C LEU A 100 -6.11 7.91 6.27
N ALA A 101 -6.13 7.30 5.09
CA ALA A 101 -6.72 7.89 3.89
C ALA A 101 -8.24 8.09 4.04
N PHE A 102 -8.94 7.12 4.61
CA PHE A 102 -10.37 7.22 4.90
C PHE A 102 -10.67 8.33 5.92
N LEU A 103 -9.93 8.40 7.02
CA LEU A 103 -10.07 9.47 8.02
C LEU A 103 -9.80 10.85 7.41
N ALA A 104 -8.81 10.95 6.52
CA ALA A 104 -8.52 12.19 5.79
C ALA A 104 -9.63 12.59 4.81
N LEU A 105 -10.25 11.60 4.16
CA LEU A 105 -11.39 11.80 3.28
C LEU A 105 -12.61 12.33 4.05
N VAL A 106 -12.95 11.69 5.18
CA VAL A 106 -14.09 12.08 6.03
C VAL A 106 -13.89 13.46 6.63
N LYS A 107 -12.70 13.78 7.16
CA LYS A 107 -12.41 15.09 7.77
C LYS A 107 -12.45 16.27 6.80
N ARG A 108 -12.36 16.01 5.49
CA ARG A 108 -12.42 17.03 4.43
C ARG A 108 -13.78 17.07 3.72
N GLY A 109 -14.73 16.23 4.14
CA GLY A 109 -16.12 16.23 3.68
C GLY A 109 -16.98 17.11 4.57
#